data_AF-A0A8D8IZG2-F1
#
_entry.id   AF-A0A8D8IZG2-F1
#
_cell.length_a   1.000
_cell.length_b   1.000
_cell.length_c   1.000
_cell.angle_alpha   90.00
_cell.angle_beta   90.00
_cell.angle_gamma   90.00
#
_symmetry.space_group_name_H-M   'P 1'
#
loop_
_entity.id
_entity.type
_entity.pdbx_description
1 polymer ?
#
loop_
_entity_poly.entity_id
_entity_poly.type
_entity_poly.pdbx_seq_one_letter_code
_entity_poly.pdbx_strand_id
1 'polypeptide(L)'
;YVDKLDEVSRDFMGIIRNLRDDKNELPGDFNQWLNRWALEMIGVLALDTRFGVLEKDISQDSSDMIKYVREVFELTYQLDVLPSVWKYYKTPAFKRLMNVLDELTRIIMSKVDEAIVRMEKNPSASSDNQSVLEKNPSASSDNQSVLE
;
A
#
# COMPACT_ATOMS: atom_id res chain seq x y z
N TYR A 1 -11.38 2.55 13.82
CA TYR A 1 -10.16 2.88 13.03
C TYR A 1 -9.02 3.43 13.86
N VAL A 2 -9.27 4.38 14.77
CA VAL A 2 -8.22 5.05 15.56
C VAL A 2 -7.32 4.02 16.26
N ASP A 3 -7.90 2.98 16.86
CA ASP A 3 -7.14 1.93 17.55
C ASP A 3 -6.19 1.15 16.63
N LYS A 4 -6.64 0.80 15.41
CA LYS A 4 -5.84 0.08 14.41
C LYS A 4 -4.69 0.94 13.87
N LEU A 5 -4.94 2.23 13.66
CA LEU A 5 -3.91 3.19 13.23
C LEU A 5 -2.89 3.48 14.34
N ASP A 6 -3.36 3.53 15.58
CA ASP A 6 -2.54 3.70 16.78
C ASP A 6 -1.63 2.48 17.03
N GLU A 7 -2.11 1.27 16.73
CA GLU A 7 -1.28 0.05 16.69
C GLU A 7 -0.14 0.17 15.68
N VAL A 8 -0.44 0.49 14.41
CA VAL A 8 0.58 0.69 13.37
C VAL A 8 1.58 1.80 13.77
N SER A 9 1.08 2.86 14.40
CA SER A 9 1.93 3.97 14.89
C SER A 9 2.86 3.53 16.01
N ARG A 10 2.38 2.70 16.96
CA ARG A 10 3.22 2.10 18.01
C ARG A 10 4.30 1.20 17.45
N ASP A 11 3.97 0.37 16.46
CA ASP A 11 4.93 -0.51 15.78
C ASP A 11 6.04 0.33 15.13
N PHE A 12 5.65 1.39 14.40
CA PHE A 12 6.60 2.30 13.78
C PHE A 12 7.48 3.04 14.79
N MET A 13 6.92 3.43 15.94
CA MET A 13 7.72 4.00 17.05
C MET A 13 8.74 3.00 17.60
N GLY A 14 8.41 1.71 17.64
CA GLY A 14 9.35 0.64 17.96
C GLY A 14 10.51 0.56 16.94
N ILE A 15 10.19 0.63 15.65
CA ILE A 15 11.18 0.63 14.56
C ILE A 15 12.10 1.86 14.67
N ILE A 16 11.53 3.05 14.86
CA ILE A 16 12.29 4.31 15.06
C ILE A 16 13.30 4.17 16.20
N ARG A 17 12.92 3.55 17.32
CA ARG A 17 13.83 3.36 18.46
C ARG A 17 15.02 2.47 18.10
N ASN A 18 14.80 1.44 17.27
CA ASN A 18 15.85 0.51 16.84
C ASN A 18 16.73 1.05 15.71
N LEU A 19 16.24 2.04 14.95
CA LEU A 19 16.98 2.67 13.85
C LEU A 19 17.93 3.78 14.29
N ARG A 20 17.77 4.30 15.51
CA ARG A 20 18.61 5.39 16.03
C ARG A 20 20.04 4.91 16.24
N ASP A 21 20.99 5.76 15.86
CA ASP A 21 22.40 5.54 16.14
C ASP A 21 22.78 5.96 17.58
N ASP A 22 24.07 5.85 17.91
CA ASP A 22 24.62 6.21 19.22
C ASP A 22 24.40 7.70 19.60
N LYS A 23 24.10 8.56 18.62
CA LYS A 23 23.81 9.99 18.81
C LYS A 23 22.32 10.30 18.89
N ASN A 24 21.46 9.27 18.88
CA ASN A 24 20.00 9.38 18.74
C ASN A 24 19.55 10.02 17.40
N GLU A 25 20.39 9.95 16.37
CA GLU A 25 20.05 10.42 15.02
C GLU A 25 19.42 9.28 14.20
N LEU A 26 18.52 9.65 13.29
CA LEU A 26 17.91 8.72 12.34
C LEU A 26 18.80 8.56 11.11
N PRO A 27 18.76 7.40 10.44
CA PRO A 27 19.58 7.17 9.26
C PRO A 27 19.17 8.09 8.11
N GLY A 28 20.11 8.41 7.21
CA GLY A 28 19.87 9.32 6.09
C GLY A 28 18.78 8.84 5.11
N ASP A 29 18.46 7.54 5.13
CA ASP A 29 17.41 6.93 4.32
C ASP A 29 16.08 6.73 5.07
N PHE A 30 15.90 7.40 6.21
CA PHE A 30 14.68 7.32 7.02
C PHE A 30 13.38 7.60 6.22
N ASN A 31 13.44 8.39 5.16
CA ASN A 31 12.32 8.61 4.24
C ASN A 31 11.75 7.29 3.66
N GLN A 32 12.58 6.25 3.49
CA GLN A 32 12.12 4.94 3.04
C GLN A 32 11.21 4.27 4.08
N TRP A 33 11.54 4.41 5.35
CA TRP A 33 10.75 3.90 6.47
C TRP A 33 9.45 4.68 6.65
N LEU A 34 9.50 6.01 6.45
CA LEU A 34 8.31 6.85 6.46
C LEU A 34 7.31 6.46 5.35
N ASN A 35 7.81 6.21 4.13
CA ASN A 35 6.98 5.76 3.01
C ASN A 35 6.33 4.39 3.29
N ARG A 36 7.06 3.46 3.93
CA ARG A 36 6.50 2.16 4.34
C ARG A 36 5.42 2.31 5.40
N TRP A 37 5.62 3.18 6.38
CA TRP A 37 4.60 3.48 7.38
C TRP A 37 3.33 4.07 6.74
N ALA A 38 3.47 5.04 5.85
CA ALA A 38 2.33 5.61 5.13
C ALA A 38 1.58 4.55 4.32
N LEU A 39 2.29 3.65 3.65
CA LEU A 39 1.69 2.54 2.89
C LEU A 39 0.94 1.55 3.79
N GLU A 40 1.52 1.16 4.93
CA GLU A 40 0.88 0.29 5.92
C GLU A 40 -0.40 0.93 6.49
N MET A 41 -0.35 2.24 6.80
CA MET A 41 -1.50 3.00 7.28
C MET A 41 -2.64 3.03 6.27
N ILE A 42 -2.33 3.20 4.97
CA ILE A 42 -3.33 3.14 3.90
C ILE A 42 -3.93 1.74 3.80
N GLY A 43 -3.13 0.68 3.91
CA GLY A 43 -3.63 -0.70 3.90
C GLY A 43 -4.66 -0.97 4.99
N VAL A 44 -4.37 -0.52 6.22
CA VAL A 44 -5.29 -0.65 7.35
C VAL A 44 -6.54 0.21 7.16
N LEU A 45 -6.38 1.47 6.76
CA LEU A 45 -7.50 2.39 6.61
C LEU A 45 -8.44 1.98 5.48
N ALA A 46 -7.88 1.61 4.33
CA ALA A 46 -8.63 1.32 3.12
C ALA A 46 -9.15 -0.12 3.13
N LEU A 47 -8.32 -1.10 3.49
CA LEU A 47 -8.57 -2.53 3.23
C LEU A 47 -8.68 -3.39 4.49
N ASP A 48 -8.63 -2.78 5.68
CA ASP A 48 -8.48 -3.49 6.96
C ASP A 48 -7.32 -4.49 7.03
N THR A 49 -6.28 -4.27 6.23
CA THR A 49 -5.23 -5.26 6.02
C THR A 49 -3.86 -4.67 6.30
N ARG A 50 -3.05 -5.45 7.04
CA ARG A 50 -1.62 -5.19 7.23
C ARG A 50 -0.88 -5.69 5.99
N PHE A 51 -0.11 -4.83 5.33
CA PHE A 51 0.71 -5.24 4.19
C PHE A 51 2.04 -5.87 4.63
N GLY A 52 2.42 -5.73 5.90
CA GLY A 52 3.66 -6.29 6.43
C GLY A 52 4.90 -5.53 5.95
N VAL A 53 4.75 -4.30 5.44
CA VAL A 53 5.88 -3.51 4.91
C VAL A 53 6.77 -2.91 6.01
N LEU A 54 6.33 -3.00 7.26
CA LEU A 54 7.05 -2.59 8.47
C LEU A 54 7.76 -3.76 9.17
N GLU A 55 7.56 -4.99 8.74
CA GLU A 55 8.20 -6.16 9.36
C GLU A 55 9.69 -6.24 9.04
N LYS A 56 10.45 -6.93 9.90
CA LYS A 56 11.88 -7.15 9.66
C LYS A 56 12.11 -8.11 8.49
N ASP A 57 11.31 -9.17 8.43
CA ASP A 57 11.34 -10.18 7.37
C ASP A 57 10.13 -9.94 6.44
N ILE A 58 10.39 -9.20 5.37
CA ILE A 58 9.35 -8.73 4.46
C ILE A 58 9.09 -9.81 3.40
N SER A 59 7.81 -10.11 3.16
CA SER A 59 7.43 -11.02 2.08
C SER A 59 7.85 -10.47 0.71
N GLN A 60 7.99 -11.35 -0.28
CA GLN A 60 8.31 -10.93 -1.65
C GLN A 60 7.26 -9.93 -2.18
N ASP A 61 5.98 -10.19 -1.94
CA ASP A 61 4.87 -9.30 -2.34
C ASP A 61 4.97 -7.92 -1.69
N SER A 62 5.27 -7.87 -0.38
CA SER A 62 5.41 -6.61 0.36
C SER A 62 6.63 -5.81 -0.13
N SER A 63 7.73 -6.50 -0.46
CA SER A 63 8.93 -5.89 -1.06
C SER A 63 8.65 -5.33 -2.46
N ASP A 64 7.98 -6.11 -3.30
CA ASP A 64 7.58 -5.73 -4.65
C ASP A 64 6.59 -4.56 -4.62
N MET A 65 5.65 -4.53 -3.66
CA MET A 65 4.73 -3.40 -3.48
C MET A 65 5.47 -2.09 -3.18
N ILE A 66 6.44 -2.09 -2.26
CA ILE A 66 7.25 -0.89 -1.95
C ILE A 66 7.99 -0.42 -3.21
N LYS A 67 8.58 -1.37 -3.96
CA LYS A 67 9.30 -1.10 -5.20
C LYS A 67 8.38 -0.49 -6.26
N TYR A 68 7.24 -1.10 -6.50
CA TYR A 68 6.29 -0.65 -7.51
C TYR A 68 5.68 0.70 -7.16
N VAL A 69 5.33 0.97 -5.90
CA VAL A 69 4.83 2.30 -5.48
C VAL A 69 5.87 3.38 -5.78
N ARG A 70 7.16 3.14 -5.46
CA ARG A 70 8.24 4.07 -5.81
C ARG A 70 8.34 4.28 -7.31
N GLU A 71 8.25 3.20 -8.08
CA GLU A 71 8.35 3.24 -9.54
C GLU A 71 7.17 3.99 -10.19
N VAL A 72 5.96 3.85 -9.65
CA VAL A 72 4.79 4.64 -10.06
C VAL A 72 5.03 6.13 -9.86
N PHE A 73 5.59 6.55 -8.72
CA PHE A 73 5.89 7.96 -8.48
C PHE A 73 6.92 8.52 -9.47
N GLU A 74 7.99 7.76 -9.75
CA GLU A 74 9.03 8.16 -10.71
C GLU A 74 8.46 8.27 -12.13
N LEU A 75 7.71 7.26 -12.57
CA LEU A 75 7.13 7.23 -13.91
C LEU A 75 6.03 8.30 -14.08
N THR A 76 5.22 8.53 -13.05
CA THR A 76 4.22 9.62 -13.05
C THR A 76 4.91 10.98 -13.15
N TYR A 77 6.00 11.20 -12.41
CA TYR A 77 6.79 12.43 -12.54
C TYR A 77 7.31 12.61 -13.97
N GLN A 78 7.88 11.54 -14.55
CA GLN A 78 8.39 11.57 -15.92
C GLN A 78 7.31 11.83 -16.99
N LEU A 79 6.10 11.30 -16.78
CA LEU A 79 5.05 11.31 -17.81
C LEU A 79 4.09 12.50 -17.68
N ASP A 80 3.80 12.94 -16.47
CA ASP A 80 2.75 13.93 -16.20
C ASP A 80 3.28 15.28 -15.71
N VAL A 81 4.49 15.33 -15.13
CA VAL A 81 5.11 16.60 -14.71
C VAL A 81 6.01 17.17 -15.80
N LEU A 82 6.77 16.33 -16.49
CA LEU A 82 7.49 16.73 -17.71
C LEU A 82 6.53 16.82 -18.91
N PRO A 83 6.92 17.47 -20.03
CA PRO A 83 6.06 17.55 -21.21
C PRO A 83 5.55 16.18 -21.65
N SER A 84 4.24 15.97 -21.56
CA SER A 84 3.59 14.67 -21.75
C SER A 84 3.60 14.19 -23.22
N VAL A 85 4.73 13.64 -23.66
CA VAL A 85 4.88 13.04 -25.01
C VAL A 85 3.96 11.80 -25.17
N TRP A 86 3.57 11.17 -24.06
CA TRP A 86 2.74 9.96 -24.06
C TRP A 86 1.36 10.15 -24.69
N LYS A 87 0.83 11.38 -24.71
CA LYS A 87 -0.47 11.70 -25.33
C LYS A 87 -0.46 11.53 -26.85
N TYR A 88 0.72 11.54 -27.48
CA TYR A 88 0.89 11.39 -28.92
C TYR A 88 1.45 10.02 -29.30
N TYR A 89 2.31 9.43 -28.45
CA TYR A 89 2.90 8.11 -28.69
C TYR A 89 3.01 7.32 -27.39
N LYS A 90 2.62 6.03 -27.40
CA LYS A 90 2.81 5.13 -26.26
C LYS A 90 4.30 4.87 -26.02
N THR A 91 4.92 5.69 -25.18
CA THR A 91 6.34 5.59 -24.84
C THR A 91 6.62 4.31 -24.04
N PRO A 92 7.86 3.79 -24.05
CA PRO A 92 8.26 2.68 -23.18
C PRO A 92 7.98 2.96 -21.70
N ALA A 93 8.17 4.20 -21.25
CA ALA A 93 7.85 4.64 -19.89
C ALA A 93 6.36 4.52 -19.57
N PHE A 94 5.47 4.92 -20.50
CA PHE A 94 4.03 4.74 -20.33
C PHE A 94 3.64 3.26 -20.23
N LYS A 95 4.19 2.39 -21.09
CA LYS A 95 3.95 0.94 -21.01
C LYS A 95 4.46 0.37 -19.68
N ARG A 96 5.61 0.84 -19.20
CA ARG A 96 6.15 0.43 -17.92
C ARG A 96 5.23 0.84 -16.77
N LEU A 97 4.69 2.06 -16.80
CA LEU A 97 3.75 2.54 -15.78
C LEU A 97 2.50 1.64 -15.72
N MET A 98 1.91 1.30 -16.87
CA MET A 98 0.75 0.40 -16.91
C MET A 98 1.09 -0.97 -16.30
N ASN A 99 2.20 -1.59 -16.71
CA ASN A 99 2.59 -2.90 -16.17
C ASN A 99 2.83 -2.86 -14.65
N VAL A 100 3.43 -1.78 -14.13
CA VAL A 100 3.68 -1.62 -12.69
C VAL A 100 2.36 -1.44 -11.92
N LEU A 101 1.40 -0.70 -12.49
CA LEU A 101 0.07 -0.55 -11.91
C LEU A 101 -0.72 -1.86 -11.93
N ASP A 102 -0.60 -2.66 -12.99
CA ASP A 102 -1.22 -3.99 -13.08
C ASP A 102 -0.68 -4.94 -11.99
N GLU A 103 0.65 -4.97 -11.79
CA GLU A 103 1.26 -5.79 -10.73
C GLU A 103 0.88 -5.33 -9.32
N LEU A 104 0.84 -4.01 -9.08
CA LEU A 104 0.34 -3.46 -7.80
C LEU A 104 -1.11 -3.86 -7.56
N THR A 105 -1.94 -3.73 -8.58
CA THR A 105 -3.36 -4.08 -8.50
C THR A 105 -3.53 -5.56 -8.20
N ARG A 106 -2.75 -6.44 -8.84
CA ARG A 106 -2.74 -7.88 -8.56
C ARG A 106 -2.42 -8.19 -7.09
N ILE A 107 -1.38 -7.57 -6.53
CA ILE A 107 -1.01 -7.79 -5.12
C ILE A 107 -2.11 -7.25 -4.19
N ILE A 108 -2.63 -6.05 -4.45
CA ILE A 108 -3.68 -5.44 -3.63
C ILE A 108 -4.96 -6.29 -3.67
N MET A 109 -5.40 -6.73 -4.85
CA MET A 109 -6.58 -7.59 -5.00
C MET A 109 -6.43 -8.91 -4.24
N SER A 110 -5.26 -9.55 -4.31
CA SER A 110 -4.99 -10.75 -3.50
C SER A 110 -5.17 -10.49 -2.00
N LYS A 111 -4.77 -9.31 -1.51
CA LYS A 111 -4.96 -8.92 -0.10
C LYS A 111 -6.40 -8.60 0.23
N VAL A 112 -7.15 -8.02 -0.71
CA VAL A 112 -8.60 -7.80 -0.58
C VAL A 112 -9.33 -9.13 -0.48
N ASP A 113 -9.01 -10.09 -1.34
CA ASP A 113 -9.63 -11.42 -1.32
C ASP A 113 -9.36 -12.14 0.01
N GLU A 114 -8.11 -12.07 0.50
CA GLU A 114 -7.75 -12.58 1.84
C GLU A 114 -8.57 -11.91 2.96
N ALA A 115 -8.80 -10.59 2.86
CA ALA A 115 -9.57 -9.83 3.83
C ALA A 115 -11.05 -10.24 3.82
N ILE A 116 -11.66 -10.34 2.63
CA ILE A 116 -13.05 -10.78 2.45
C ILE A 116 -13.24 -12.17 3.08
N VAL A 117 -12.35 -13.12 2.78
CA VAL A 117 -12.41 -14.48 3.36
C VAL A 117 -12.28 -14.46 4.89
N ARG A 118 -11.48 -13.56 5.48
CA ARG A 118 -11.40 -13.42 6.95
C ARG A 118 -12.69 -12.86 7.54
N MET A 119 -13.32 -11.90 6.88
CA MET A 119 -14.57 -11.29 7.33
C MET A 119 -15.71 -12.31 7.32
N GLU A 120 -15.84 -13.10 6.26
CA GLU A 120 -16.85 -14.16 6.17
C GLU A 120 -16.72 -15.21 7.30
N LYS A 121 -15.48 -15.46 7.75
CA LYS A 121 -15.20 -16.41 8.84
C LYS A 121 -15.41 -15.83 10.24
N ASN A 122 -15.46 -14.50 10.41
CA ASN A 122 -15.61 -13.83 11.71
C ASN A 122 -16.66 -12.70 11.64
N PRO A 123 -17.97 -13.03 11.64
CA PRO A 123 -19.05 -12.04 11.48
C PRO A 123 -19.30 -11.13 12.71
N SER A 124 -18.48 -11.21 13.77
CA SER A 124 -18.74 -10.55 15.07
C SER A 124 -17.91 -9.30 15.35
N ALA A 125 -17.17 -8.76 14.38
CA ALA A 125 -16.47 -7.49 14.57
C ALA A 125 -17.48 -6.33 14.65
N SER A 126 -17.60 -5.73 15.83
CA SER A 126 -18.45 -4.58 16.13
C SER A 126 -18.34 -3.46 15.09
N SER A 127 -19.49 -2.93 14.68
CA SER A 127 -19.71 -1.90 13.64
C SER A 127 -18.85 -0.61 13.75
N ASP A 128 -18.21 -0.36 14.89
CA ASP A 128 -17.47 0.87 15.18
C ASP A 128 -16.04 0.88 14.58
N ASN A 129 -15.58 -0.27 14.08
CA ASN A 129 -14.25 -0.45 13.49
C ASN A 129 -14.27 -0.91 12.03
N GLN A 130 -15.41 -0.75 11.35
CA GLN A 130 -15.60 -1.22 9.99
C GLN A 130 -14.72 -0.46 9.00
N SER A 131 -13.90 -1.12 8.19
CA SER A 131 -13.04 -0.54 7.15
C SER A 131 -13.80 0.08 5.97
N VAL A 132 -13.13 0.91 5.15
CA VAL A 132 -13.78 1.57 4.00
C VAL A 132 -14.36 0.54 3.04
N LEU A 133 -13.65 -0.58 2.80
CA LEU A 133 -14.20 -1.72 2.05
C LEU A 133 -15.46 -2.29 2.70
N GLU A 134 -15.50 -2.43 4.02
CA GLU A 134 -16.64 -3.02 4.73
C GLU A 134 -17.86 -2.09 4.72
N LYS A 135 -17.63 -0.77 4.65
CA LYS A 135 -18.68 0.23 4.48
C LYS A 135 -19.23 0.29 3.06
N ASN A 136 -18.42 -0.03 2.04
CA ASN A 136 -18.79 0.03 0.62
C ASN A 136 -18.37 -1.25 -0.14
N PRO A 137 -19.07 -2.38 0.07
CA PRO A 137 -18.77 -3.63 -0.63
C PRO A 137 -19.06 -3.58 -2.15
N SER A 138 -19.82 -2.61 -2.66
CA SER A 138 -20.04 -2.44 -4.10
C SER A 138 -18.83 -1.89 -4.86
N ALA A 139 -17.88 -1.25 -4.17
CA ALA A 139 -16.68 -0.72 -4.80
C ALA A 139 -15.68 -1.83 -5.21
N SER A 140 -15.76 -3.02 -4.59
CA SER A 140 -14.94 -4.18 -5.00
C SER A 140 -15.55 -4.91 -6.19
N SER A 141 -16.89 -5.03 -6.26
CA SER A 141 -17.58 -5.67 -7.39
C SER A 141 -17.42 -4.89 -8.70
N ASP A 142 -17.43 -3.56 -8.63
CA ASP A 142 -17.29 -2.71 -9.82
C ASP A 142 -15.88 -2.86 -10.44
N ASN A 143 -14.83 -3.05 -9.63
CA ASN A 143 -13.47 -3.26 -10.15
C ASN A 143 -13.24 -4.63 -10.81
N GLN A 144 -14.01 -5.67 -10.45
CA GLN A 144 -13.97 -6.96 -11.14
C GLN A 144 -14.61 -6.88 -12.54
N SER A 145 -15.63 -6.05 -12.72
CA SER A 145 -16.34 -5.89 -14.00
C SER A 145 -15.55 -5.12 -15.08
N VAL A 146 -14.48 -4.41 -14.69
CA VAL A 146 -13.64 -3.63 -15.62
C VAL A 146 -12.50 -4.49 -16.22
N LEU A 147 -12.30 -5.70 -15.69
CA LEU A 147 -11.24 -6.63 -16.12
C LEU A 147 -11.75 -7.79 -17.00
N GLU A 148 -13.05 -7.83 -17.31
CA GLU A 148 -13.65 -8.72 -18.34
C GLU A 148 -14.01 -7.93 -19.61
#